data_AF-A0A2V1CKL2-F1
#
_entry.id   AF-A0A2V1CKL2-F1
#
_cell.length_a   1.000
_cell.length_b   1.000
_cell.length_c   1.000
_cell.angle_alpha   90.00
_cell.angle_beta   90.00
_cell.angle_gamma   90.00
#
_symmetry.space_group_name_H-M   'P 1'
#
loop_
_entity.id
_entity.type
_entity.pdbx_description
1 polymer ?
#
loop_
_entity_poly.entity_id
_entity_poly.type
_entity_poly.pdbx_seq_one_letter_code
_entity_poly.pdbx_strand_id
1 'polypeptide(L)'
;MQHTRASLNKIIPKVGDGLYSNERVKMLTVVEDTTPGIHDTLIAACDRQRYEELGGGSEHRNCADNLVEGLEGLGLKAPQFTPSPFNLFMNIPVHDDLLTISFEPPTSKEGQYICLKAEMDLVVVFSACPQDILSINCGKPVDAHFEIF
;
A
#
# COMPACT_ATOMS: atom_id res chain seq x y z
N MET A 1 -3.70 3.13 -8.29
CA MET A 1 -4.68 2.07 -7.97
C MET A 1 -6.03 2.19 -8.68
N GLN A 2 -6.48 3.39 -9.04
CA GLN A 2 -7.74 3.66 -9.73
C GLN A 2 -7.96 2.82 -11.01
N HIS A 3 -6.90 2.56 -11.79
CA HIS A 3 -6.96 1.72 -12.99
C HIS A 3 -7.24 0.25 -12.64
N THR A 4 -6.54 -0.29 -11.64
CA THR A 4 -6.78 -1.64 -11.11
C THR A 4 -8.23 -1.81 -10.66
N ARG A 5 -8.75 -0.89 -9.84
CA ARG A 5 -10.14 -0.98 -9.37
C ARG A 5 -11.14 -0.99 -10.51
N ALA A 6 -10.94 -0.11 -11.50
CA ALA A 6 -11.81 -0.04 -12.68
C ALA A 6 -11.71 -1.29 -13.57
N SER A 7 -10.52 -1.88 -13.71
CA SER A 7 -10.33 -3.10 -14.50
C SER A 7 -10.93 -4.34 -13.83
N LEU A 8 -10.87 -4.41 -12.49
CA LEU A 8 -11.36 -5.56 -11.73
C LEU A 8 -12.83 -5.45 -11.32
N ASN A 9 -13.40 -4.23 -11.30
CA ASN A 9 -14.65 -3.92 -10.60
C ASN A 9 -14.63 -4.35 -9.12
N LYS A 10 -13.46 -4.19 -8.47
CA LYS A 10 -13.21 -4.57 -7.07
C LYS A 10 -12.42 -3.47 -6.37
N ILE A 11 -12.66 -3.28 -5.08
CA ILE A 11 -11.87 -2.35 -4.25
C ILE A 11 -10.55 -3.00 -3.81
N ILE A 12 -10.57 -4.30 -3.50
CA ILE A 12 -9.42 -5.06 -3.00
C ILE A 12 -9.14 -6.21 -3.99
N PRO A 13 -7.94 -6.25 -4.61
CA PRO A 13 -7.49 -7.39 -5.41
C PRO A 13 -7.40 -8.67 -4.56
N LYS A 14 -7.76 -9.83 -5.14
CA LYS A 14 -7.65 -11.16 -4.52
C LYS A 14 -6.75 -12.06 -5.36
N VAL A 15 -6.41 -13.24 -4.82
CA VAL A 15 -5.69 -14.29 -5.57
C VAL A 15 -6.33 -14.52 -6.94
N GLY A 16 -5.50 -14.49 -7.98
CA GLY A 16 -5.88 -14.56 -9.39
C GLY A 16 -6.10 -13.20 -10.08
N ASP A 17 -6.30 -12.11 -9.33
CA ASP A 17 -6.50 -10.78 -9.89
C ASP A 17 -5.16 -10.11 -10.30
N GLY A 18 -5.22 -9.24 -11.31
CA GLY A 18 -4.09 -8.43 -11.77
C GLY A 18 -4.04 -7.04 -11.15
N LEU A 19 -2.84 -6.48 -11.03
CA LEU A 19 -2.59 -5.06 -10.77
C LEU A 19 -2.16 -4.40 -12.08
N TYR A 20 -2.72 -3.23 -12.39
CA TYR A 20 -2.61 -2.62 -13.71
C TYR A 20 -1.91 -1.26 -13.66
N SER A 21 -1.13 -0.96 -14.69
CA SER A 21 -0.53 0.36 -14.91
C SER A 21 -1.59 1.42 -15.21
N ASN A 22 -1.17 2.68 -15.29
CA ASN A 22 -1.99 3.78 -15.79
C ASN A 22 -2.38 3.64 -17.27
N GLU A 23 -1.70 2.76 -18.02
CA GLU A 23 -2.04 2.42 -19.41
C GLU A 23 -2.87 1.13 -19.51
N ARG A 24 -3.34 0.60 -18.37
CA ARG A 24 -4.14 -0.64 -18.28
C ARG A 24 -3.40 -1.89 -18.74
N VAL A 25 -2.07 -1.86 -18.71
CA VAL A 25 -1.23 -3.05 -18.90
C VAL A 25 -1.12 -3.78 -17.55
N LYS A 26 -1.29 -5.09 -17.55
CA LYS A 26 -1.14 -5.90 -16.33
C LYS A 26 0.34 -5.94 -15.94
N MET A 27 0.66 -5.47 -14.74
CA MET A 27 2.03 -5.41 -14.21
C MET A 27 2.33 -6.57 -13.26
N LEU A 28 1.39 -6.87 -12.36
CA LEU A 28 1.53 -7.92 -11.35
C LEU A 28 0.25 -8.77 -11.31
N THR A 29 0.36 -10.00 -10.82
CA THR A 29 -0.77 -10.87 -10.47
C THR A 29 -0.64 -11.31 -9.02
N VAL A 30 -1.72 -11.26 -8.24
CA VAL A 30 -1.74 -11.85 -6.90
C VAL A 30 -1.81 -13.37 -7.06
N VAL A 31 -0.75 -14.09 -6.70
CA VAL A 31 -0.68 -15.55 -6.87
C VAL A 31 -0.94 -16.30 -5.57
N GLU A 32 -0.70 -15.66 -4.43
CA GLU A 32 -1.00 -16.23 -3.11
C GLU A 32 -1.28 -15.10 -2.12
N ASP A 33 -2.17 -15.37 -1.17
CA ASP A 33 -2.45 -14.50 -0.02
C ASP A 33 -2.87 -15.38 1.14
N THR A 34 -2.03 -15.43 2.17
CA THR A 34 -2.25 -16.27 3.37
C THR A 34 -3.03 -15.53 4.46
N THR A 35 -3.37 -14.26 4.23
CA THR A 35 -4.16 -13.44 5.15
C THR A 35 -5.67 -13.61 4.90
N PRO A 36 -6.55 -12.97 5.69
CA PRO A 36 -7.97 -12.83 5.32
C PRO A 36 -8.22 -12.04 4.02
N GLY A 37 -7.16 -11.51 3.39
CA GLY A 37 -7.14 -10.71 2.17
C GLY A 37 -7.67 -9.30 2.36
N ILE A 38 -7.42 -8.71 3.53
CA ILE A 38 -7.74 -7.32 3.81
C ILE A 38 -6.49 -6.47 3.52
N HIS A 39 -6.61 -5.65 2.49
CA HIS A 39 -5.62 -4.68 2.05
C HIS A 39 -6.38 -3.44 1.59
N ASP A 40 -5.71 -2.29 1.49
CA ASP A 40 -6.33 -1.06 1.04
C ASP A 40 -5.77 -0.57 -0.30
N THR A 41 -6.64 0.02 -1.13
CA THR A 41 -6.24 0.71 -2.36
C THR A 41 -6.76 2.14 -2.43
N LEU A 42 -7.52 2.59 -1.42
CA LEU A 42 -8.23 3.88 -1.42
C LEU A 42 -7.37 5.00 -0.83
N ILE A 43 -6.60 4.72 0.21
CA ILE A 43 -5.89 5.73 0.98
C ILE A 43 -4.53 6.03 0.34
N ALA A 44 -4.20 7.32 0.30
CA ALA A 44 -2.90 7.79 -0.16
C ALA A 44 -1.77 7.25 0.75
N ALA A 45 -0.54 7.25 0.23
CA ALA A 45 0.63 7.07 1.09
C ALA A 45 0.62 8.17 2.17
N CYS A 46 1.04 7.84 3.40
CA CYS A 46 1.25 8.89 4.40
C CYS A 46 2.36 9.83 3.92
N ASP A 47 2.20 11.11 4.25
CA ASP A 47 3.10 12.21 3.91
C ASP A 47 3.27 13.14 5.11
N ARG A 48 4.18 14.12 4.99
CA ARG A 48 4.45 15.11 6.04
C ARG A 48 3.18 15.81 6.52
N GLN A 49 2.32 16.23 5.59
CA GLN A 49 1.10 16.97 5.88
C GLN A 49 0.12 16.12 6.69
N ARG A 50 0.05 14.80 6.42
CA ARG A 50 -0.77 13.88 7.20
C ARG A 50 -0.28 13.77 8.64
N TYR A 51 1.02 13.78 8.89
CA TYR A 51 1.54 13.79 10.26
C TYR A 51 1.33 15.13 10.96
N GLU A 52 1.42 16.25 10.25
CA GLU A 52 1.07 17.57 10.79
C GLU A 52 -0.41 17.62 11.19
N GLU A 53 -1.32 17.13 10.34
CA GLU A 53 -2.77 17.05 10.61
C GLU A 53 -3.08 16.22 11.87
N LEU A 54 -2.35 15.13 12.07
CA LEU A 54 -2.52 14.23 13.22
C LEU A 54 -1.76 14.69 14.47
N GLY A 55 -1.01 15.79 14.41
CA GLY A 55 -0.21 16.29 15.54
C GLY A 55 1.11 15.56 15.78
N GLY A 56 1.58 14.75 14.83
CA GLY A 56 2.87 14.03 14.87
C GLY A 56 4.10 14.86 14.49
N GLY A 57 3.89 16.05 13.91
CA GLY A 57 4.96 16.97 13.50
C GLY A 57 5.49 16.76 12.08
N SER A 58 6.24 17.74 11.59
CA SER A 58 6.71 17.82 10.19
C SER A 58 7.89 16.89 9.86
N GLU A 59 8.62 16.45 10.87
CA GLU A 59 9.85 15.67 10.71
C GLU A 59 9.60 14.15 10.72
N HIS A 60 8.34 13.74 10.78
CA HIS A 60 7.99 12.33 10.87
C HIS A 60 8.26 11.61 9.55
N ARG A 61 8.95 10.46 9.61
CA ARG A 61 9.15 9.58 8.45
C ARG A 61 7.81 9.23 7.82
N ASN A 62 7.74 9.12 6.51
CA ASN A 62 6.49 8.87 5.80
C ASN A 62 6.72 8.09 4.49
N CYS A 63 5.67 7.45 4.00
CA CYS A 63 5.75 6.57 2.84
C CYS A 63 6.01 7.33 1.53
N ALA A 64 5.53 8.58 1.41
CA ALA A 64 5.78 9.40 0.23
C ALA A 64 7.27 9.74 0.07
N ASP A 65 7.94 10.14 1.16
CA ASP A 65 9.38 10.42 1.15
C ASP A 65 10.19 9.12 0.99
N ASN A 66 9.78 8.03 1.65
CA ASN A 66 10.42 6.72 1.49
C ASN A 66 10.40 6.24 0.02
N LEU A 67 9.34 6.54 -0.74
CA LEU A 67 9.27 6.25 -2.18
C LEU A 67 10.35 7.00 -2.96
N VAL A 68 10.49 8.30 -2.69
CA VAL A 68 11.47 9.18 -3.34
C VAL A 68 12.88 8.70 -3.00
N GLU A 69 13.19 8.53 -1.71
CA GLU A 69 14.49 8.05 -1.23
C GLU A 69 14.87 6.71 -1.86
N GLY A 70 13.94 5.76 -1.93
CA GLY A 70 14.17 4.44 -2.51
C GLY A 70 14.51 4.48 -4.00
N LEU A 71 13.81 5.32 -4.78
CA LEU A 71 14.09 5.50 -6.21
C LEU A 71 15.41 6.24 -6.45
N GLU A 72 15.65 7.32 -5.71
CA GLU A 72 16.88 8.10 -5.83
C GLU A 72 18.12 7.30 -5.43
N GLY A 73 17.98 6.40 -4.44
CA GLY A 73 19.04 5.45 -4.07
C GLY A 73 19.45 4.49 -5.20
N LEU A 74 18.58 4.29 -6.20
CA LEU A 74 18.87 3.54 -7.43
C LEU A 74 19.27 4.43 -8.60
N GLY A 75 19.43 5.75 -8.39
CA GLY A 75 19.67 6.73 -9.44
C GLY A 75 18.45 6.94 -10.35
N LEU A 76 17.26 6.52 -9.92
CA LEU A 76 16.02 6.69 -10.66
C LEU A 76 15.34 7.99 -10.24
N LYS A 77 14.79 8.70 -11.22
CA LYS A 77 14.04 9.92 -10.97
C LYS A 77 12.70 9.57 -10.32
N ALA A 78 12.43 10.15 -9.16
CA ALA A 78 11.13 10.04 -8.51
C ALA A 78 10.00 10.61 -9.38
N PRO A 79 8.78 10.04 -9.31
CA PRO A 79 7.63 10.56 -10.05
C PRO A 79 7.26 11.97 -9.57
N GLN A 80 6.60 12.75 -10.43
CA GLN A 80 6.13 14.10 -10.07
C GLN A 80 5.14 14.10 -8.91
N PHE A 81 4.40 13.00 -8.75
CA PHE A 81 3.43 12.80 -7.67
C PHE A 81 3.55 11.37 -7.16
N THR A 82 3.26 11.17 -5.88
CA THR A 82 3.19 9.84 -5.26
C THR A 82 1.95 9.11 -5.76
N PRO A 83 2.09 8.00 -6.54
CA PRO A 83 0.93 7.22 -6.94
C PRO A 83 0.25 6.60 -5.71
N SER A 84 -1.07 6.40 -5.76
CA SER A 84 -1.75 5.67 -4.67
C SER A 84 -1.11 4.29 -4.50
N PRO A 85 -0.61 3.96 -3.29
CA PRO A 85 0.02 2.67 -3.01
C PRO A 85 -1.01 1.54 -3.03
N PHE A 86 -0.52 0.31 -3.10
CA PHE A 86 -1.28 -0.85 -2.64
C PHE A 86 -0.90 -1.06 -1.17
N ASN A 87 -1.77 -0.62 -0.25
CA ASN A 87 -1.51 -0.67 1.19
C ASN A 87 -1.75 -2.10 1.70
N LEU A 88 -0.71 -2.92 1.62
CA LEU A 88 -0.77 -4.30 2.07
C LEU A 88 -1.10 -4.38 3.57
N PHE A 89 -2.06 -5.23 3.94
CA PHE A 89 -2.50 -5.53 5.30
C PHE A 89 -3.25 -4.40 6.02
N MET A 90 -3.36 -3.23 5.39
CA MET A 90 -4.10 -2.09 5.93
C MET A 90 -5.62 -2.35 5.86
N ASN A 91 -6.30 -2.13 6.98
CA ASN A 91 -7.74 -2.40 7.13
C ASN A 91 -8.54 -1.09 7.11
N ILE A 92 -9.12 -0.78 5.95
CA ILE A 92 -9.95 0.42 5.71
C ILE A 92 -11.30 -0.03 5.17
N PRO A 93 -12.23 -0.48 6.03
CA PRO A 93 -13.54 -0.91 5.56
C PRO A 93 -14.35 0.29 5.07
N VAL A 94 -14.99 0.13 3.90
CA VAL A 94 -16.09 1.01 3.47
C VAL A 94 -17.34 0.53 4.20
N HIS A 95 -17.99 1.42 4.93
CA HIS A 95 -19.16 1.08 5.73
C HIS A 95 -20.42 0.88 4.86
N ASP A 96 -21.44 0.27 5.45
CA ASP A 96 -22.71 -0.07 4.77
C ASP A 96 -23.47 1.16 4.25
N ASP A 97 -23.16 2.35 4.78
CA ASP A 97 -23.71 3.62 4.28
C ASP A 97 -23.14 4.05 2.92
N LEU A 98 -22.08 3.38 2.44
CA LEU A 98 -21.35 3.67 1.21
C LEU A 98 -20.68 5.06 1.16
N LEU A 99 -20.60 5.75 2.29
CA LEU A 99 -20.10 7.12 2.40
C LEU A 99 -18.88 7.22 3.31
N THR A 100 -18.79 6.36 4.33
CA THR A 100 -17.77 6.47 5.37
C THR A 100 -16.78 5.31 5.34
N ILE A 101 -15.61 5.59 5.90
CA ILE A 101 -14.52 4.63 6.13
C ILE A 101 -13.98 4.80 7.55
N SER A 102 -13.25 3.80 8.04
CA SER A 102 -12.51 3.84 9.31
C SER A 102 -11.08 3.34 9.15
N PHE A 103 -10.22 3.75 10.08
CA PHE A 103 -8.82 3.32 10.16
C PHE A 103 -8.72 2.25 11.26
N GLU A 104 -8.81 0.98 10.86
CA GLU A 104 -8.89 -0.15 11.77
C GLU A 104 -7.55 -0.89 11.91
N PRO A 105 -7.33 -1.63 13.02
CA PRO A 105 -6.19 -2.53 13.13
C PRO A 105 -6.12 -3.56 11.98
N PRO A 106 -4.90 -3.93 11.52
CA PRO A 106 -4.72 -5.03 10.59
C PRO A 106 -5.35 -6.33 11.11
N THR A 107 -5.92 -7.10 10.19
CA THR A 107 -6.43 -8.45 10.49
C THR A 107 -5.38 -9.54 10.21
N SER A 108 -4.23 -9.16 9.68
CA SER A 108 -3.11 -10.08 9.43
C SER A 108 -2.41 -10.47 10.74
N LYS A 109 -1.68 -11.57 10.69
CA LYS A 109 -0.89 -12.13 11.78
C LYS A 109 0.57 -12.27 11.34
N GLU A 110 1.45 -12.37 12.32
CA GLU A 110 2.86 -12.68 12.12
C GLU A 110 3.04 -13.91 11.21
N GLY A 111 3.98 -13.84 10.28
CA GLY A 111 4.29 -14.90 9.32
C GLY A 111 3.34 -14.99 8.12
N GLN A 112 2.23 -14.24 8.11
CA GLN A 112 1.39 -14.17 6.91
C GLN A 112 1.99 -13.25 5.87
N TYR A 113 1.78 -13.61 4.61
CA TYR A 113 2.31 -12.93 3.44
C TYR A 113 1.31 -12.92 2.28
N ILE A 114 1.62 -12.05 1.30
CA ILE A 114 1.04 -12.02 -0.04
C ILE A 114 2.17 -12.22 -1.05
N CYS A 115 1.92 -13.00 -2.11
CA CYS A 115 2.86 -13.23 -3.19
C CYS A 115 2.34 -12.61 -4.49
N LEU A 116 3.20 -11.85 -5.15
CA LEU A 116 2.90 -11.14 -6.40
C LEU A 116 3.84 -11.66 -7.49
N LYS A 117 3.26 -12.15 -8.58
CA LYS A 117 4.02 -12.49 -9.78
C LYS A 117 4.18 -11.25 -10.66
N ALA A 118 5.42 -10.92 -11.03
CA ALA A 118 5.71 -9.93 -12.06
C ALA A 118 5.31 -10.46 -13.45
N GLU A 119 4.50 -9.68 -14.18
CA GLU A 119 4.08 -9.99 -15.56
C GLU A 119 4.91 -9.23 -16.60
N MET A 120 5.82 -8.38 -16.14
CA MET A 120 6.79 -7.61 -16.92
C MET A 120 7.96 -7.19 -16.02
N ASP A 121 9.02 -6.64 -16.61
CA ASP A 121 10.13 -6.06 -15.84
C ASP A 121 9.64 -4.83 -15.06
N LEU A 122 9.94 -4.79 -13.77
CA LEU A 122 9.44 -3.78 -12.85
C LEU A 122 10.50 -3.30 -11.87
N VAL A 123 10.40 -2.02 -11.50
CA VAL A 123 10.98 -1.51 -10.26
C VAL A 123 9.86 -1.45 -9.24
N VAL A 124 9.98 -2.22 -8.16
CA VAL A 124 9.02 -2.22 -7.05
C VAL A 124 9.62 -1.46 -5.88
N VAL A 125 8.85 -0.51 -5.36
CA VAL A 125 9.24 0.25 -4.16
C VAL A 125 8.37 -0.18 -3.00
N PHE A 126 9.02 -0.51 -1.89
CA PHE A 126 8.40 -1.04 -0.69
C PHE A 126 8.73 -0.14 0.49
N SER A 127 7.71 0.26 1.25
CA SER A 127 7.87 1.08 2.46
C SER A 127 7.11 0.42 3.60
N ALA A 128 7.83 -0.03 4.63
CA ALA A 128 7.22 -0.36 5.92
C ALA A 128 6.65 0.94 6.52
N CYS A 129 5.32 1.06 6.54
CA CYS A 129 4.64 2.31 6.90
C CYS A 129 4.97 2.69 8.35
N PRO A 130 5.54 3.88 8.62
CA PRO A 130 5.94 4.28 9.96
C PRO A 130 4.79 4.82 10.81
N GLN A 131 3.54 4.72 10.36
CA GLN A 131 2.38 5.28 11.07
C GLN A 131 2.22 4.66 12.46
N ASP A 132 2.31 5.48 13.49
CA ASP A 132 2.28 5.09 14.90
C ASP A 132 1.21 5.85 15.72
N ILE A 133 0.47 6.77 15.10
CA ILE A 133 -0.61 7.56 15.72
C ILE A 133 -1.97 6.87 15.53
N LEU A 134 -2.22 6.34 14.33
CA LEU A 134 -3.47 5.65 13.98
C LEU A 134 -3.40 4.14 14.24
N SER A 135 -4.58 3.50 14.32
CA SER A 135 -4.72 2.07 14.59
C SER A 135 -4.17 1.14 13.51
N ILE A 136 -3.85 1.63 12.30
CA ILE A 136 -3.51 0.81 11.13
C ILE A 136 -2.18 0.03 11.21
N ASN A 137 -1.33 0.34 12.19
CA ASN A 137 -0.18 -0.48 12.59
C ASN A 137 -0.24 -0.79 14.09
N CYS A 138 -1.42 -0.76 14.69
CA CYS A 138 -1.61 -0.89 16.14
C CYS A 138 -0.80 0.13 16.97
N GLY A 139 -0.49 1.30 16.40
CA GLY A 139 0.39 2.31 16.99
C GLY A 139 1.83 1.86 17.22
N LYS A 140 2.25 0.74 16.61
CA LYS A 140 3.55 0.11 16.80
C LYS A 140 4.06 -0.43 15.45
N PRO A 141 4.55 0.45 14.55
CA PRO A 141 5.14 -0.01 13.29
C PRO A 141 6.31 -0.97 13.56
N VAL A 142 6.43 -1.97 12.71
CA VAL A 142 7.46 -3.01 12.77
C VAL A 142 8.10 -3.19 11.40
N ASP A 143 9.23 -3.86 11.37
CA ASP A 143 9.87 -4.25 10.12
C ASP A 143 8.96 -5.18 9.30
N ALA A 144 8.98 -4.99 7.99
CA ALA A 144 8.31 -5.83 7.05
C ALA A 144 9.32 -6.36 6.03
N HIS A 145 9.21 -7.65 5.73
CA HIS A 145 10.18 -8.36 4.90
C HIS A 145 9.61 -8.60 3.51
N PHE A 146 10.49 -8.64 2.52
CA PHE A 146 10.17 -9.08 1.16
C PHE A 146 11.24 -10.04 0.67
N GLU A 147 10.85 -10.92 -0.24
CA GLU A 147 11.74 -11.85 -0.93
C GLU A 147 11.45 -11.77 -2.44
N ILE A 148 12.48 -11.99 -3.26
CA ILE A 148 12.38 -12.04 -4.71
C ILE A 148 12.97 -13.38 -5.15
N PHE A 149 12.21 -14.14 -5.93
CA PHE A 149 12.57 -15.46 -6.41
C PHE A 149 12.05 -15.71 -7.83
#